data_AF-A0A7S2J5X7-F1
#
_entry.id   AF-A0A7S2J5X7-F1
#
_cell.length_a   1.000
_cell.length_b   1.000
_cell.length_c   1.000
_cell.angle_alpha   90.00
_cell.angle_beta   90.00
_cell.angle_gamma   90.00
#
_symmetry.space_group_name_H-M   'P 1'
#
loop_
_entity.id
_entity.type
_entity.pdbx_description
1 polymer ?
#
loop_
_entity_poly.entity_id
_entity_poly.type
_entity_poly.pdbx_seq_one_letter_code
_entity_poly.pdbx_strand_id
1 'polypeptide(L)'
;SKVRDMGSSWSCDLGLAVLLWRFFMFYTREFFWGHEVVSPRLGRRLFARDTHFTQLRGRWATRLHVEDPYKLERNLHHVLGELEEARLVEAMEQALYSLQIGAVPAGLHRAQ
;
A
#
# COMPACT_ATOMS: atom_id res chain seq x y z
N SER A 1 -2.93 17.62 -34.26
CA SER A 1 -2.40 18.26 -33.04
C SER A 1 -1.58 17.22 -32.28
N LYS A 2 -0.27 17.41 -32.14
CA LYS A 2 0.66 16.42 -31.57
C LYS A 2 0.77 16.73 -30.08
N VAL A 3 0.19 15.89 -29.22
CA VAL A 3 0.32 16.01 -27.77
C VAL A 3 1.80 15.90 -27.43
N ARG A 4 2.39 16.99 -26.91
CA ARG A 4 3.74 16.97 -26.35
C ARG A 4 3.65 16.24 -25.02
N ASP A 5 4.17 15.03 -25.01
CA ASP A 5 4.45 14.31 -23.77
C ASP A 5 5.58 15.06 -23.05
N MET A 6 5.22 15.93 -22.10
CA MET A 6 6.18 16.58 -21.19
C MET A 6 6.48 15.64 -20.03
N GLY A 7 6.83 14.39 -20.36
CA GLY A 7 7.34 13.40 -19.43
C GLY A 7 8.66 13.91 -18.85
N SER A 8 8.56 14.72 -17.80
CA SER A 8 9.67 14.93 -16.88
C SER A 8 10.10 13.53 -16.46
N SER A 9 11.30 13.12 -16.81
CA SER A 9 11.81 11.80 -16.44
C SER A 9 11.76 11.70 -14.93
N TRP A 10 10.91 10.83 -14.40
CA TRP A 10 10.86 10.59 -12.97
C TRP A 10 12.22 10.02 -12.54
N SER A 11 12.89 10.71 -11.62
CA SER A 11 14.10 10.24 -10.97
C SER A 11 13.84 10.08 -9.48
N CYS A 12 14.52 9.11 -8.87
CA CYS A 12 14.48 8.87 -7.44
C CYS A 12 15.91 8.64 -6.96
N ASP A 13 16.38 9.54 -6.11
CA ASP A 13 17.74 9.51 -5.57
C ASP A 13 17.88 8.57 -4.36
N LEU A 14 16.78 7.90 -3.96
CA LEU A 14 16.77 6.98 -2.83
C LEU A 14 17.16 5.57 -3.27
N GLY A 15 18.08 4.96 -2.53
CA GLY A 15 18.42 3.55 -2.69
C GLY A 15 17.24 2.62 -2.35
N LEU A 16 17.24 1.43 -2.95
CA LEU A 16 16.17 0.43 -2.78
C LEU A 16 15.91 0.09 -1.30
N ALA A 17 16.96 -0.07 -0.49
CA ALA A 17 16.82 -0.36 0.95
C ALA A 17 16.06 0.75 1.69
N VAL A 18 16.29 2.02 1.35
CA VAL A 18 15.59 3.16 1.94
C VAL A 18 14.13 3.19 1.49
N LEU A 19 13.85 2.91 0.22
CA LEU A 19 12.49 2.83 -0.31
C LEU A 19 11.69 1.72 0.37
N LEU A 20 12.28 0.52 0.50
CA LEU A 20 11.66 -0.60 1.20
C LEU A 20 11.42 -0.28 2.67
N TRP A 21 12.40 0.30 3.37
CA TRP A 21 12.24 0.70 4.76
C TRP A 21 11.09 1.70 4.93
N ARG A 22 11.01 2.73 4.07
CA ARG A 22 9.91 3.69 4.08
C ARG A 22 8.56 3.04 3.79
N PHE A 23 8.51 2.10 2.84
CA PHE A 23 7.29 1.36 2.51
C PHE A 23 6.78 0.56 3.71
N PHE A 24 7.64 -0.27 4.32
CA PHE A 24 7.24 -1.09 5.46
C PHE A 24 6.94 -0.24 6.70
N MET A 25 7.72 0.80 6.95
CA MET A 25 7.47 1.74 8.05
C MET A 25 6.11 2.42 7.90
N PHE A 26 5.76 2.88 6.70
CA PHE A 26 4.46 3.48 6.43
C PHE A 26 3.32 2.51 6.75
N TYR A 27 3.34 1.29 6.19
CA TYR A 27 2.24 0.34 6.39
C TYR A 27 2.19 -0.27 7.79
N THR A 28 3.26 -0.22 8.58
CA THR A 28 3.26 -0.77 9.95
C THR A 28 3.01 0.28 11.03
N ARG A 29 3.37 1.55 10.79
CA ARG A 29 3.36 2.60 11.82
C ARG A 29 2.52 3.82 11.49
N GLU A 30 2.32 4.13 10.21
CA GLU A 30 1.64 5.36 9.80
C GLU A 30 0.26 5.13 9.20
N PHE A 31 0.09 4.09 8.38
CA PHE A 31 -1.17 3.76 7.70
C PHE A 31 -2.21 3.25 8.71
N PHE A 32 -3.39 3.85 8.70
CA PHE A 32 -4.44 3.44 9.64
C PHE A 32 -5.31 2.33 9.03
N TRP A 33 -4.89 1.08 9.26
CA TRP A 33 -5.63 -0.12 8.85
C TRP A 33 -7.09 -0.09 9.31
N GLY A 34 -8.00 -0.54 8.45
CA GLY A 34 -9.45 -0.49 8.71
C GLY A 34 -10.09 0.89 8.58
N HIS A 35 -9.30 1.95 8.35
CA HIS A 35 -9.80 3.32 8.31
C HIS A 35 -9.33 4.10 7.09
N GLU A 36 -8.07 3.99 6.67
CA GLU A 36 -7.55 4.62 5.46
C GLU A 36 -7.76 3.78 4.21
N VAL A 37 -7.80 4.43 3.05
CA VAL A 37 -7.92 3.77 1.74
C VAL A 37 -6.67 4.06 0.91
N VAL A 38 -6.01 3.01 0.43
CA VAL A 38 -4.96 3.14 -0.58
C VAL A 38 -5.63 3.46 -1.93
N SER A 39 -5.51 4.70 -2.40
CA SER A 39 -6.07 5.17 -3.66
C SER A 39 -5.02 5.90 -4.51
N PRO A 40 -4.42 5.23 -5.51
CA PRO A 40 -3.48 5.87 -6.45
C PRO A 40 -4.12 7.02 -7.23
N ARG A 41 -5.43 6.94 -7.49
CA ARG A 41 -6.21 7.95 -8.22
C ARG A 41 -6.22 9.32 -7.53
N LEU A 42 -6.28 9.34 -6.20
CA LEU A 42 -6.40 10.58 -5.43
C LEU A 42 -5.04 11.16 -5.01
N GLY A 43 -3.99 10.34 -4.95
CA GLY A 43 -2.63 10.79 -4.66
C GLY A 43 -2.44 11.41 -3.27
N ARG A 44 -3.41 11.22 -2.35
CA ARG A 44 -3.39 11.74 -0.98
C ARG A 44 -4.07 10.75 -0.03
N ARG A 45 -3.73 10.84 1.25
CA ARG A 45 -4.31 10.02 2.32
C ARG A 45 -5.73 10.50 2.62
N LEU A 46 -6.67 9.56 2.62
CA LEU A 46 -8.07 9.78 2.92
C LEU A 46 -8.63 8.56 3.65
N PHE A 47 -9.70 8.78 4.39
CA PHE A 47 -10.38 7.76 5.18
C PHE A 47 -11.53 7.15 4.40
N ALA A 48 -11.84 5.89 4.68
CA ALA A 48 -12.93 5.15 4.07
C ALA A 48 -14.27 5.83 4.25
N ARG A 49 -14.46 6.68 5.28
CA ARG A 49 -15.66 7.50 5.52
C ARG A 49 -15.80 8.72 4.59
N ASP A 50 -14.73 9.17 3.96
CA ASP A 50 -14.75 10.33 3.08
C ASP A 50 -15.63 10.09 1.86
N THR A 51 -16.28 11.15 1.37
CA THR A 51 -17.30 11.07 0.29
C THR A 51 -16.76 10.47 -1.01
N HIS A 52 -15.44 10.56 -1.24
CA HIS A 52 -14.74 9.98 -2.38
C HIS A 52 -14.91 8.46 -2.49
N PHE A 53 -15.13 7.75 -1.37
CA PHE A 53 -15.22 6.29 -1.32
C PHE A 53 -16.64 5.79 -1.07
N THR A 54 -17.66 6.60 -1.34
CA THR A 54 -19.07 6.23 -1.13
C THR A 54 -19.51 4.95 -1.83
N GLN A 55 -18.92 4.66 -2.99
CA GLN A 55 -19.22 3.47 -3.79
C GLN A 55 -18.34 2.27 -3.44
N LEU A 56 -17.27 2.46 -2.66
CA LEU A 56 -16.29 1.41 -2.36
C LEU A 56 -16.93 0.31 -1.50
N ARG A 57 -17.00 -0.91 -2.07
CA ARG A 57 -17.58 -2.05 -1.35
C ARG A 57 -16.77 -2.39 -0.12
N GLY A 58 -17.47 -2.67 0.98
CA GLY A 58 -16.85 -3.03 2.25
C GLY A 58 -16.13 -1.89 2.96
N ARG A 59 -16.34 -0.61 2.59
CA ARG A 59 -15.71 0.58 3.22
C ARG A 59 -15.94 0.75 4.73
N TRP A 60 -16.85 -0.02 5.31
CA TRP A 60 -17.17 0.00 6.74
C TRP A 60 -16.58 -1.20 7.49
N ALA A 61 -16.03 -2.18 6.77
CA ALA A 61 -15.35 -3.30 7.40
C ALA A 61 -14.01 -2.81 7.95
N THR A 62 -13.66 -3.23 9.16
CA THR A 62 -12.34 -2.97 9.76
C THR A 62 -11.28 -3.87 9.13
N ARG A 63 -11.02 -3.66 7.84
CA ARG A 63 -10.11 -4.44 6.98
C ARG A 63 -9.26 -3.52 6.11
N LEU A 64 -8.24 -4.07 5.46
CA LEU A 64 -7.48 -3.35 4.45
C LEU A 64 -8.40 -2.80 3.36
N HIS A 65 -8.16 -1.55 2.95
CA HIS A 65 -8.89 -0.92 1.86
C HIS A 65 -7.93 -0.45 0.78
N VAL A 66 -8.13 -0.98 -0.43
CA VAL A 66 -7.36 -0.60 -1.62
C VAL A 66 -8.36 -0.36 -2.74
N GLU A 67 -8.49 0.88 -3.18
CA GLU A 67 -9.39 1.27 -4.28
C GLU A 67 -8.75 0.88 -5.62
N ASP A 68 -9.53 0.24 -6.50
CA ASP A 68 -9.15 0.12 -7.91
C ASP A 68 -9.27 1.50 -8.59
N PRO A 69 -8.21 2.03 -9.24
CA PRO A 69 -8.21 3.40 -9.76
C PRO A 69 -9.21 3.63 -10.92
N TYR A 70 -9.76 2.57 -11.51
CA TYR A 70 -10.72 2.65 -12.61
C TYR A 70 -12.11 2.13 -12.23
N LYS A 71 -12.19 1.12 -11.36
CA LYS A 71 -13.46 0.54 -10.86
C LYS A 71 -13.67 0.94 -9.41
N LEU A 72 -14.20 2.14 -9.17
CA LEU A 72 -14.23 2.78 -7.84
C LEU A 72 -15.07 2.02 -6.79
N GLU A 73 -15.96 1.15 -7.24
CA GLU A 73 -16.73 0.24 -6.40
C GLU A 73 -15.92 -0.98 -5.92
N ARG A 74 -14.79 -1.27 -6.56
CA ARG A 74 -13.96 -2.45 -6.31
C ARG A 74 -12.91 -2.16 -5.25
N ASN A 75 -13.04 -2.88 -4.14
CA ASN A 75 -12.00 -2.98 -3.12
C ASN A 75 -11.08 -4.17 -3.43
N LEU A 76 -9.78 -3.92 -3.60
CA LEU A 76 -8.81 -4.93 -4.01
C LEU A 76 -8.38 -5.86 -2.86
N HIS A 77 -8.88 -5.66 -1.63
CA HIS A 77 -8.67 -6.63 -0.55
C HIS A 77 -9.38 -7.97 -0.76
N HIS A 78 -10.29 -8.10 -1.73
CA HIS A 78 -11.12 -9.31 -1.93
C HIS A 78 -10.34 -10.63 -2.10
N VAL A 79 -9.04 -10.57 -2.39
CA VAL A 79 -8.15 -11.75 -2.47
C VAL A 79 -7.60 -12.19 -1.11
N LEU A 80 -7.78 -11.39 -0.06
CA LEU A 80 -7.33 -11.68 1.30
C LEU A 80 -8.54 -12.06 2.16
N GLY A 81 -8.50 -13.23 2.79
CA GLY A 81 -9.34 -13.50 3.97
C GLY A 81 -8.77 -12.81 5.21
N GLU A 82 -9.47 -12.90 6.34
CA GLU A 82 -9.04 -12.29 7.60
C GLU A 82 -7.71 -12.86 8.08
N LEU A 83 -7.53 -14.18 7.94
CA LEU A 83 -6.29 -14.85 8.31
C LEU A 83 -5.11 -14.42 7.44
N GLU A 84 -5.33 -14.29 6.13
CA GLU A 84 -4.32 -13.82 5.18
C GLU A 84 -3.94 -12.36 5.43
N GLU A 85 -4.91 -11.54 5.81
CA GLU A 85 -4.68 -10.14 6.19
C GLU A 85 -3.86 -10.03 7.49
N ALA A 86 -4.16 -10.85 8.50
CA ALA A 86 -3.36 -10.90 9.72
C ALA A 86 -1.91 -11.33 9.44
N ARG A 87 -1.72 -12.34 8.59
CA ARG A 87 -0.39 -12.79 8.14
C ARG A 87 0.33 -11.71 7.34
N LEU A 88 -0.39 -10.92 6.54
CA LEU A 88 0.18 -9.79 5.81
C LEU A 88 0.73 -8.73 6.77
N VAL A 89 -0.03 -8.38 7.82
CA VAL A 89 0.42 -7.44 8.86
C VAL A 89 1.68 -7.96 9.54
N GLU A 90 1.68 -9.21 9.98
CA GLU A 90 2.85 -9.84 10.60
C GLU A 90 4.08 -9.83 9.66
N ALA A 91 3.89 -10.16 8.39
CA ALA A 91 4.96 -10.15 7.39
C ALA A 91 5.55 -8.73 7.19
N MET A 92 4.71 -7.69 7.20
CA MET A 92 5.15 -6.30 7.10
C MET A 92 6.00 -5.89 8.31
N GLU A 93 5.59 -6.30 9.52
CA GLU A 93 6.35 -6.05 10.76
C GLU A 93 7.72 -6.76 10.76
N GLN A 94 7.75 -8.04 10.38
CA GLN A 94 8.99 -8.81 10.27
C GLN A 94 9.95 -8.24 9.23
N ALA A 95 9.41 -7.75 8.09
CA ALA A 95 10.21 -7.10 7.07
C ALA A 95 10.81 -5.77 7.56
N LEU A 96 10.04 -4.96 8.27
CA LEU A 96 10.56 -3.73 8.89
C LEU A 96 11.67 -4.05 9.90
N TYR A 97 11.46 -5.02 10.78
CA TYR A 97 12.45 -5.42 11.78
C TYR A 97 13.76 -5.87 11.12
N SER A 98 13.67 -6.71 10.09
CA SER A 98 14.84 -7.19 9.34
C SER A 98 15.66 -6.03 8.76
N LEU A 99 14.99 -5.05 8.14
CA LEU A 99 15.66 -3.86 7.60
C LEU A 99 16.30 -2.99 8.69
N GLN A 100 15.68 -2.88 9.86
CA GLN A 100 16.21 -2.11 10.99
C GLN A 100 17.52 -2.69 11.54
N ILE A 101 17.68 -4.02 11.48
CA ILE A 101 18.91 -4.71 11.91
C ILE A 101 19.92 -4.89 10.76
N GLY A 102 19.67 -4.31 9.58
CA GLY A 102 20.56 -4.43 8.42
C GLY A 102 20.48 -5.77 7.68
N ALA A 103 19.43 -6.57 7.94
CA ALA A 103 19.17 -7.84 7.27
C ALA A 103 18.20 -7.66 6.07
N VAL A 104 18.20 -8.65 5.17
CA VAL A 104 17.25 -8.72 4.06
C VAL A 104 15.97 -9.41 4.56
N PRO A 105 14.77 -8.84 4.33
CA PRO A 105 13.51 -9.51 4.66
C PRO A 105 13.38 -10.88 4.00
N ALA A 106 12.85 -11.87 4.74
CA ALA A 106 12.82 -13.27 4.31
C ALA A 106 12.18 -13.47 2.92
N GLY A 107 11.08 -12.77 2.63
CA GLY A 107 10.36 -12.85 1.35
C GLY A 107 11.08 -12.16 0.16
N LEU A 108 12.23 -11.51 0.40
CA LEU A 108 13.02 -10.81 -0.61
C LEU A 108 14.39 -11.46 -0.84
N HIS A 109 14.67 -12.60 -0.21
CA HIS A 109 15.82 -13.41 -0.62
C HIS A 109 15.61 -13.92 -2.05
N ARG A 110 16.71 -14.04 -2.82
CA ARG A 110 16.65 -14.73 -4.11
C ARG A 110 16.18 -16.16 -3.87
N ALA A 111 15.16 -16.59 -4.61
CA ALA A 111 14.82 -18.00 -4.68
C ALA A 111 16.08 -18.77 -5.11
N GLN A 112 16.47 -19.76 -4.31
CA GLN A 112 17.51 -20.72 -4.67
C GLN A 112 16.95 -21.74 -5.66
#